data_AF-A0A7X0I9V2-F1
#
_entry.id   AF-A0A7X0I9V2-F1
#
_cell.length_a   1.000
_cell.length_b   1.000
_cell.length_c   1.000
_cell.angle_alpha   90.00
_cell.angle_beta   90.00
_cell.angle_gamma   90.00
#
_symmetry.space_group_name_H-M   'P 1'
#
loop_
_entity.id
_entity.type
_entity.pdbx_description
1 polymer ?
#
loop_
_entity_poly.entity_id
_entity_poly.type
_entity_poly.pdbx_seq_one_letter_code
_entity_poly.pdbx_strand_id
1 'polypeptide(L)'
;MQADLPFALDLMVACLRAGLPVGGAVEAAAKAVDGPVGTLLSTVTGRLRLGAGPEEAWTVLRDDPALSSLAREMIRAALSGAPVADVLTRLADDTVRETRAASSAAARRAGIQVIAPLGLCFLPAFVFLGIIPIVAGLATQAFGH
;
A
#
# COMPACT_ATOMS: atom_id res chain seq x y z
N MET A 1 13.57 -17.17 14.56
CA MET A 1 13.03 -17.98 13.43
C MET A 1 11.54 -18.23 13.57
N GLN A 2 11.06 -18.94 14.61
CA GLN A 2 9.63 -19.28 14.74
C GLN A 2 8.73 -18.10 15.15
N ALA A 3 9.27 -17.07 15.82
CA ALA A 3 8.53 -15.84 16.19
C ALA A 3 8.45 -14.82 15.05
N ASP A 4 9.46 -14.79 14.17
CA ASP A 4 9.57 -13.76 13.12
C ASP A 4 8.80 -14.15 11.85
N LEU A 5 8.60 -15.46 11.62
CA LEU A 5 7.86 -15.98 10.48
C LEU A 5 6.37 -15.57 10.47
N PRO A 6 5.60 -15.69 11.57
CA PRO A 6 4.23 -15.19 11.61
C PRO A 6 4.13 -13.70 11.25
N PHE A 7 5.01 -12.87 11.80
CA PHE A 7 5.05 -11.44 11.50
C PHE A 7 5.38 -11.15 10.02
N ALA A 8 6.35 -11.88 9.45
CA ALA A 8 6.68 -11.77 8.02
C ALA A 8 5.46 -12.11 7.13
N LEU A 9 4.73 -13.18 7.46
CA LEU A 9 3.55 -13.61 6.72
C LEU A 9 2.40 -12.61 6.85
N ASP A 10 2.13 -12.10 8.05
CA ASP A 10 1.10 -11.09 8.27
C ASP A 10 1.38 -9.80 7.47
N LEU A 11 2.64 -9.39 7.42
CA LEU A 11 3.07 -8.24 6.63
C LEU A 11 2.93 -8.51 5.12
N MET A 12 3.33 -9.70 4.63
CA MET A 12 3.11 -10.09 3.24
C MET A 12 1.62 -10.05 2.88
N VAL A 13 0.74 -10.57 3.74
CA VAL A 13 -0.71 -10.54 3.54
C VAL A 13 -1.25 -9.12 3.51
N ALA A 14 -0.80 -8.25 4.43
CA ALA A 14 -1.19 -6.83 4.45
C ALA A 14 -0.79 -6.11 3.16
N CYS A 15 0.45 -6.31 2.69
CA CYS A 15 0.94 -5.71 1.44
C CYS A 15 0.17 -6.22 0.21
N LEU A 16 -0.09 -7.53 0.13
CA LEU A 16 -0.87 -8.10 -0.97
C LEU A 16 -2.30 -7.55 -0.99
N ARG A 17 -2.95 -7.44 0.18
CA ARG A 17 -4.29 -6.82 0.31
C ARG A 17 -4.29 -5.33 -0.06
N ALA A 18 -3.17 -4.64 0.14
CA ALA A 18 -2.98 -3.26 -0.30
C ALA A 18 -2.69 -3.14 -1.82
N GLY A 19 -2.63 -4.26 -2.55
CA GLY A 19 -2.43 -4.27 -4.00
C GLY A 19 -0.96 -4.21 -4.44
N LEU A 20 -0.02 -4.57 -3.56
CA LEU A 20 1.36 -4.79 -3.99
C LEU A 20 1.47 -6.13 -4.74
N PRO A 21 2.30 -6.21 -5.80
CA PRO A 21 2.65 -7.49 -6.40
C PRO A 21 3.46 -8.33 -5.41
N VAL A 22 3.45 -9.66 -5.61
CA VAL A 22 4.14 -10.64 -4.74
C VAL A 22 5.59 -10.26 -4.46
N GLY A 23 6.35 -9.87 -5.48
CA GLY A 23 7.75 -9.44 -5.29
C GLY A 23 7.89 -8.23 -4.36
N GLY A 24 6.96 -7.27 -4.44
CA GLY A 24 6.94 -6.10 -3.55
C GLY A 24 6.52 -6.44 -2.12
N ALA A 25 5.59 -7.38 -1.94
CA ALA A 25 5.19 -7.85 -0.61
C ALA A 25 6.32 -8.63 0.09
N VAL A 26 7.05 -9.47 -0.64
CA VAL A 26 8.22 -10.20 -0.12
C VAL A 26 9.35 -9.25 0.22
N GLU A 27 9.61 -8.23 -0.62
CA GLU A 27 10.61 -7.19 -0.33
C GLU A 27 10.28 -6.40 0.94
N ALA A 28 9.01 -6.06 1.16
CA ALA A 28 8.57 -5.38 2.38
C ALA A 28 8.82 -6.24 3.63
N ALA A 29 8.50 -7.54 3.57
CA ALA A 29 8.76 -8.47 4.67
C ALA A 29 10.25 -8.71 4.90
N ALA A 30 11.04 -8.81 3.84
CA ALA A 30 12.49 -8.97 3.93
C ALA A 30 13.19 -7.78 4.61
N LYS A 31 12.69 -6.55 4.41
CA LYS A 31 13.21 -5.33 5.06
C LYS A 31 12.75 -5.15 6.50
N ALA A 32 11.62 -5.74 6.87
CA ALA A 32 11.01 -5.58 8.19
C ALA A 32 11.45 -6.63 9.22
N VAL A 33 12.04 -7.74 8.75
CA VAL A 33 12.46 -8.85 9.58
C VAL A 33 13.97 -9.00 9.53
N ASP A 34 14.62 -8.92 10.67
CA ASP A 34 16.05 -9.20 10.79
C ASP A 34 16.33 -10.72 10.87
N GLY A 35 17.60 -11.09 10.69
CA GLY A 35 18.07 -12.46 10.88
C GLY A 35 17.81 -13.41 9.71
N PRO A 36 17.78 -14.73 9.95
CA PRO A 36 17.78 -15.74 8.88
C PRO A 36 16.57 -15.64 7.96
N VAL A 37 15.38 -15.36 8.50
CA VAL A 37 14.14 -15.23 7.72
C VAL A 37 14.23 -14.04 6.75
N GLY A 38 14.63 -12.87 7.23
CA GLY A 38 14.82 -11.68 6.39
C GLY A 38 15.88 -11.87 5.31
N THR A 39 16.98 -12.56 5.64
CA THR A 39 18.07 -12.84 4.69
C THR A 39 17.60 -13.77 3.56
N LEU A 40 16.86 -14.82 3.91
CA LEU A 40 16.32 -15.75 2.93
C LEU A 40 15.25 -15.07 2.05
N LEU A 41 14.35 -14.28 2.64
CA LEU A 41 13.36 -13.50 1.88
C LEU A 41 14.03 -12.47 0.96
N SER A 42 15.11 -11.81 1.41
CA SER A 42 15.91 -10.89 0.58
C SER A 42 16.51 -11.61 -0.63
N THR A 43 16.93 -12.87 -0.45
CA THR A 43 17.44 -13.70 -1.54
C THR A 43 16.33 -14.02 -2.56
N VAL A 44 15.13 -14.37 -2.10
CA VAL A 44 13.96 -14.56 -2.96
C VAL A 44 13.63 -13.28 -3.73
N THR A 45 13.59 -12.12 -3.06
CA THR A 45 13.38 -10.82 -3.71
C THR A 45 14.41 -10.57 -4.81
N GLY A 46 15.69 -10.83 -4.53
CA GLY A 46 16.76 -10.69 -5.52
C GLY A 46 16.50 -11.52 -6.77
N ARG A 47 16.13 -12.80 -6.61
CA ARG A 47 15.83 -13.70 -7.74
C ARG A 47 14.60 -13.27 -8.53
N LEU A 48 13.52 -12.88 -7.86
CA LEU A 48 12.32 -12.37 -8.52
C LEU A 48 12.62 -11.09 -9.32
N ARG A 49 13.45 -10.19 -8.80
CA ARG A 49 13.87 -8.97 -9.52
C ARG A 49 14.70 -9.26 -10.76
N LEU A 50 15.48 -10.35 -10.75
CA LEU A 50 16.22 -10.83 -11.91
C LEU A 50 15.35 -11.58 -12.93
N GLY A 51 14.05 -11.74 -12.65
CA GLY A 51 13.11 -12.43 -13.52
C GLY A 51 13.19 -13.95 -13.43
N ALA A 52 13.80 -14.50 -12.38
CA ALA A 52 13.83 -15.94 -12.13
C ALA A 52 12.41 -16.51 -12.05
N GLY A 53 12.23 -17.73 -12.55
CA GLY A 53 10.95 -18.43 -12.46
C GLY A 53 10.58 -18.74 -11.00
N PRO A 54 9.30 -19.03 -10.70
CA PRO A 54 8.85 -19.30 -9.33
C PRO A 54 9.67 -20.42 -8.64
N GLU A 55 9.92 -21.54 -9.32
CA GLU A 55 10.70 -22.63 -8.71
C GLU A 55 12.11 -22.19 -8.31
N GLU A 56 12.79 -21.45 -9.18
CA GLU A 56 14.14 -20.95 -8.93
C GLU A 56 14.17 -19.87 -7.84
N ALA A 57 13.20 -18.96 -7.84
CA ALA A 57 13.12 -17.89 -6.85
C ALA A 57 12.90 -18.43 -5.44
N TRP A 58 12.01 -19.41 -5.28
CA TRP A 58 11.57 -19.93 -4.00
C TRP A 58 12.39 -21.14 -3.50
N THR A 59 13.26 -21.73 -4.32
CA THR A 59 14.02 -22.94 -3.92
C THR A 59 14.90 -22.75 -2.68
N VAL A 60 15.44 -21.53 -2.45
CA VAL A 60 16.29 -21.23 -1.28
C VAL A 60 15.57 -21.42 0.05
N LEU A 61 14.24 -21.34 0.06
CA LEU A 61 13.41 -21.53 1.25
C LEU A 61 13.04 -23.00 1.50
N ARG A 62 13.35 -23.92 0.57
CA ARG A 62 12.99 -25.33 0.69
C ARG A 62 13.82 -26.08 1.73
N ASP A 63 15.05 -25.65 1.93
CA ASP A 63 16.00 -26.30 2.84
C ASP A 63 15.71 -25.98 4.32
N ASP A 64 14.89 -24.96 4.59
CA ASP A 64 14.44 -24.61 5.94
C ASP A 64 13.06 -25.22 6.22
N PRO A 65 12.91 -26.11 7.22
CA PRO A 65 11.63 -26.74 7.55
C PRO A 65 10.50 -25.74 7.81
N ALA A 66 10.79 -24.57 8.41
CA ALA A 66 9.78 -23.57 8.74
C ALA A 66 9.29 -22.79 7.51
N LEU A 67 10.14 -22.62 6.49
CA LEU A 67 9.84 -21.84 5.28
C LEU A 67 9.51 -22.72 4.07
N SER A 68 9.77 -24.02 4.16
CA SER A 68 9.52 -25.00 3.09
C SER A 68 8.05 -25.08 2.68
N SER A 69 7.12 -24.88 3.63
CA SER A 69 5.69 -24.80 3.37
C SER A 69 5.35 -23.55 2.56
N LEU A 70 5.82 -22.39 2.99
CA LEU A 70 5.66 -21.11 2.28
C LEU A 70 6.20 -21.22 0.84
N ALA A 71 7.41 -21.75 0.66
CA ALA A 71 8.01 -21.94 -0.66
C ALA A 71 7.09 -22.77 -1.58
N ARG A 72 6.56 -23.88 -1.06
CA ARG A 72 5.68 -24.77 -1.81
C ARG A 72 4.34 -24.12 -2.13
N GLU A 73 3.75 -23.36 -1.21
CA GLU A 73 2.50 -22.63 -1.47
C GLU A 73 2.71 -21.55 -2.53
N MET A 74 3.78 -20.76 -2.43
CA MET A 74 4.06 -19.69 -3.38
C MET A 74 4.37 -20.21 -4.78
N ILE A 75 5.09 -21.34 -4.90
CA ILE A 75 5.31 -22.00 -6.19
C ILE A 75 3.98 -22.48 -6.78
N ARG A 76 3.12 -23.13 -5.99
CA ARG A 76 1.81 -23.61 -6.49
C ARG A 76 0.89 -22.46 -6.87
N ALA A 77 0.83 -21.43 -6.05
CA ALA A 77 0.04 -20.22 -6.32
C ALA A 77 0.48 -19.57 -7.62
N ALA A 78 1.80 -19.44 -7.83
CA ALA A 78 2.33 -19.00 -9.10
C ALA A 78 1.87 -19.95 -10.23
N LEU A 79 2.23 -21.23 -10.23
CA LEU A 79 1.89 -22.12 -11.36
C LEU A 79 0.39 -22.20 -11.70
N SER A 80 -0.50 -22.02 -10.73
CA SER A 80 -1.96 -22.06 -10.92
C SER A 80 -2.55 -20.88 -11.71
N GLY A 81 -1.80 -19.79 -11.93
CA GLY A 81 -2.26 -18.63 -12.72
C GLY A 81 -1.15 -17.81 -13.39
N ALA A 82 0.11 -18.00 -13.01
CA ALA A 82 1.25 -17.16 -13.33
C ALA A 82 1.72 -17.17 -14.79
N PRO A 83 1.73 -18.24 -15.59
CA PRO A 83 2.38 -18.12 -16.90
C PRO A 83 1.76 -17.05 -17.82
N VAL A 84 0.42 -16.96 -17.83
CA VAL A 84 -0.32 -15.93 -18.60
C VAL A 84 -0.62 -14.71 -17.73
N ALA A 85 -0.98 -14.89 -16.45
CA ALA A 85 -1.21 -13.75 -15.58
C ALA A 85 0.09 -12.97 -15.30
N ASP A 86 1.28 -13.56 -15.31
CA ASP A 86 2.56 -12.87 -15.13
C ASP A 86 2.87 -11.99 -16.34
N VAL A 87 2.59 -12.46 -17.56
CA VAL A 87 2.75 -11.65 -18.77
C VAL A 87 1.80 -10.45 -18.72
N LEU A 88 0.53 -10.68 -18.37
CA LEU A 88 -0.46 -9.61 -18.24
C LEU A 88 -0.20 -8.70 -17.02
N THR A 89 0.33 -9.25 -15.92
CA THR A 89 0.70 -8.52 -14.70
C THR A 89 1.92 -7.68 -14.95
N ARG A 90 2.92 -8.15 -15.71
CA ARG A 90 4.05 -7.31 -16.14
C ARG A 90 3.56 -6.14 -16.99
N LEU A 91 2.67 -6.39 -17.95
CA LEU A 91 2.08 -5.33 -18.75
C LEU A 91 1.26 -4.33 -17.91
N ALA A 92 0.47 -4.84 -16.96
CA ALA A 92 -0.30 -4.01 -16.04
C ALA A 92 0.61 -3.26 -15.05
N ASP A 93 1.68 -3.87 -14.54
CA ASP A 93 2.66 -3.25 -13.64
C ASP A 93 3.43 -2.16 -14.36
N ASP A 94 3.81 -2.35 -15.62
CA ASP A 94 4.44 -1.31 -16.43
C ASP A 94 3.47 -0.13 -16.61
N THR A 95 2.19 -0.41 -16.89
CA THR A 95 1.13 0.62 -16.96
C THR A 95 0.88 1.31 -15.61
N VAL A 96 0.89 0.55 -14.51
CA VAL A 96 0.69 1.05 -13.14
C VAL A 96 1.91 1.85 -12.67
N ARG A 97 3.13 1.49 -13.07
CA ARG A 97 4.36 2.25 -12.82
C ARG A 97 4.37 3.55 -13.58
N GLU A 98 3.95 3.55 -14.85
CA GLU A 98 3.78 4.77 -15.64
C GLU A 98 2.73 5.70 -15.02
N THR A 99 1.58 5.16 -14.59
CA THR A 99 0.53 5.93 -13.93
C THR A 99 0.89 6.34 -12.49
N ARG A 100 1.70 5.57 -11.76
CA ARG A 100 2.24 5.95 -10.44
C ARG A 100 3.35 6.98 -10.55
N ALA A 101 4.16 6.96 -11.61
CA ALA A 101 5.07 8.06 -11.93
C ALA A 101 4.27 9.34 -12.18
N ALA A 102 3.14 9.26 -12.90
CA ALA A 102 2.21 10.38 -13.07
C ALA A 102 1.50 10.78 -11.75
N SER A 103 1.14 9.84 -10.88
CA SER A 103 0.44 10.11 -9.60
C SER A 103 1.37 10.53 -8.47
N SER A 104 2.70 10.34 -8.60
CA SER A 104 3.68 10.96 -7.70
C SER A 104 3.62 12.49 -7.76
N ALA A 105 3.15 13.08 -8.87
CA ALA A 105 2.81 14.50 -8.94
C ALA A 105 1.65 14.90 -7.99
N ALA A 106 0.76 13.96 -7.64
CA ALA A 106 -0.35 14.15 -6.71
C ALA A 106 0.06 14.03 -5.22
N ALA A 107 1.25 13.53 -4.89
CA ALA A 107 1.78 13.64 -3.53
C ALA A 107 2.05 15.12 -3.14
N ARG A 108 2.19 16.02 -4.13
CA ARG A 108 2.20 17.49 -3.93
C ARG A 108 0.86 18.06 -3.44
N ARG A 109 -0.22 17.27 -3.50
CA ARG A 109 -1.59 17.62 -3.06
C ARG A 109 -1.83 17.42 -1.56
N ALA A 110 -0.91 16.75 -0.85
CA ALA A 110 -0.93 16.63 0.62
C ALA A 110 -0.84 18.00 1.33
N GLY A 111 -0.29 19.03 0.68
CA GLY A 111 -0.29 20.41 1.20
C GLY A 111 -1.71 21.02 1.34
N ILE A 112 -2.69 20.58 0.55
CA ILE A 112 -4.06 21.10 0.60
C ILE A 112 -4.85 20.49 1.78
N GLN A 113 -4.50 19.27 2.19
CA GLN A 113 -5.15 18.60 3.32
C GLN A 113 -4.76 19.22 4.68
N VAL A 114 -3.72 20.06 4.71
CA VAL A 114 -3.33 20.89 5.87
C VAL A 114 -4.04 22.25 5.86
N ILE A 115 -4.40 22.80 4.69
CA ILE A 115 -5.13 24.08 4.57
C ILE A 115 -6.64 23.89 4.78
N ALA A 116 -7.20 22.75 4.38
CA ALA A 116 -8.61 22.40 4.60
C ALA A 116 -9.07 22.50 6.09
N PRO A 117 -8.34 21.97 7.09
CA PRO A 117 -8.73 22.10 8.49
C PRO A 117 -8.63 23.55 9.01
N LEU A 118 -7.71 24.37 8.47
CA LEU A 118 -7.61 25.79 8.82
C LEU A 118 -8.81 26.60 8.29
N GLY A 119 -9.28 26.32 7.07
CA GLY A 119 -10.49 26.93 6.52
C GLY A 119 -11.76 26.55 7.30
N LEU A 120 -11.86 25.29 7.75
CA LEU A 120 -12.98 24.79 8.54
C LEU A 120 -13.03 25.42 9.96
N CYS A 121 -11.87 25.77 10.51
CA CYS A 121 -11.77 26.42 11.83
C CYS A 121 -12.14 27.91 11.81
N PHE A 122 -12.00 28.59 10.66
CA PHE A 122 -12.44 30.00 10.49
C PHE A 122 -13.92 30.15 10.12
N LEU A 123 -14.51 29.13 9.50
CA LEU A 123 -15.93 29.12 9.12
C LEU A 123 -16.89 29.40 10.29
N PRO A 124 -16.75 28.81 11.50
CA PRO A 124 -17.66 29.09 12.61
C PRO A 124 -17.56 30.53 13.09
N ALA A 125 -16.37 31.14 13.07
CA ALA A 125 -16.17 32.53 13.47
C ALA A 125 -16.84 33.52 12.49
N PHE A 126 -16.77 33.25 11.19
CA PHE A 126 -17.39 34.11 10.16
C PHE A 126 -18.92 34.09 10.20
N VAL A 127 -19.51 32.91 10.46
CA VAL A 127 -20.98 32.78 10.58
C VAL A 127 -21.50 33.57 11.78
N PHE A 128 -20.80 33.50 12.92
CA PHE A 128 -21.18 34.23 14.13
C PHE A 128 -21.07 35.75 13.97
N LEU A 129 -19.98 36.25 13.36
CA LEU A 129 -19.78 37.70 13.21
C LEU A 129 -20.52 38.31 12.01
N GLY A 130 -20.78 37.55 10.94
CA GLY A 130 -21.30 38.10 9.68
C GLY A 130 -22.79 37.85 9.45
N ILE A 131 -23.27 36.62 9.65
CA ILE A 131 -24.60 36.20 9.16
C ILE A 131 -25.69 36.48 10.20
N ILE A 132 -25.42 36.20 11.48
CA ILE A 132 -26.39 36.40 12.56
C ILE A 132 -26.88 37.86 12.64
N PRO A 133 -26.01 38.89 12.58
CA PRO A 133 -26.46 40.28 12.66
C PRO A 133 -27.34 40.70 11.47
N ILE A 134 -27.04 40.20 10.27
CA ILE A 134 -27.79 40.55 9.05
C ILE A 134 -29.19 39.95 9.10
N VAL A 135 -29.32 38.68 9.49
CA VAL A 135 -30.63 38.02 9.61
C VAL A 135 -31.46 38.65 10.74
N ALA A 136 -30.82 38.97 11.87
CA ALA A 136 -31.49 39.66 12.98
C ALA A 136 -32.04 41.03 12.53
N GLY A 137 -31.26 41.82 11.79
CA GLY A 137 -31.69 43.12 11.26
C GLY A 137 -32.84 43.02 10.25
N LEU A 138 -32.83 41.99 9.39
CA LEU A 138 -33.92 41.76 8.44
C LEU A 138 -35.21 41.28 9.12
N ALA A 139 -35.09 40.44 10.16
CA ALA A 139 -36.24 40.01 10.94
C ALA A 139 -36.88 41.18 11.70
N THR A 140 -36.08 42.11 12.24
CA THR A 140 -36.63 43.30 12.92
C THR A 140 -37.36 44.24 11.96
N GLN A 141 -36.92 44.37 10.70
CA GLN A 141 -37.65 45.13 9.68
C GLN A 141 -38.95 44.44 9.24
N ALA A 142 -38.99 43.12 9.21
CA ALA A 142 -40.17 42.37 8.74
C ALA A 142 -41.27 42.24 9.81
N PHE A 143 -40.91 42.22 11.11
CA PHE A 143 -41.85 42.10 12.23
C PHE A 143 -42.10 43.42 12.98
N GLY A 144 -41.40 44.50 12.63
CA GLY A 144 -41.62 45.86 13.15
C GLY A 144 -42.62 46.63 12.28
N HIS A 145 -43.88 46.20 12.28
CA HIS A 145 -45.03 47.02 11.89
C HIS A 145 -45.79 47.44 13.15
#